data_AF-A0A1C5RL30-F1
#
_entry.id   AF-A0A1C5RL30-F1
#
_cell.length_a   1.000
_cell.length_b   1.000
_cell.length_c   1.000
_cell.angle_alpha   90.00
_cell.angle_beta   90.00
_cell.angle_gamma   90.00
#
_symmetry.space_group_name_H-M   'P 1'
#
loop_
_entity.id
_entity.type
_entity.pdbx_description
1 polymer ?
#
loop_
_entity_poly.entity_id
_entity_poly.type
_entity_poly.pdbx_seq_one_letter_code
_entity_poly.pdbx_strand_id
1 'polypeptide(L)'
;MAEDKKKEIDVTVIEVTEEYLKEKLYKIRGKRVLLDADLAEIYGYDTKGFNRQVKNNIEKFDEDFMFELTDEELEDLRYKNCTANISSKSRYNPHVFTEQGLYMLMTVLKGPLAVKQSKALIRTFKKMKDYILENRDLIGQREILQLSMETANNRIEINKINSDMISLEKQISDVAEGLKDVVTKSELADMMNSFVSDDDDKWLMFNAKFSSADEVYESIYKQAKSSIYVVDNYIGLRTLVHLKNSPTGVNIILFSDKVQFTRDYTG
;
A
#
# COMPACT_ATOMS: atom_id res chain seq x y z
N MET A 1 45.91 58.11 -29.84
CA MET A 1 44.43 58.13 -29.80
C MET A 1 43.97 56.75 -30.24
N ALA A 2 43.56 55.91 -29.29
CA ALA A 2 43.02 54.59 -29.57
C ALA A 2 41.50 54.68 -29.48
N GLU A 3 40.82 54.37 -30.57
CA GLU A 3 39.37 54.31 -30.65
C GLU A 3 38.86 53.05 -29.94
N ASP A 4 38.17 53.26 -28.82
CA ASP A 4 37.38 52.23 -28.14
C ASP A 4 36.19 51.83 -29.02
N LYS A 5 36.31 50.69 -29.70
CA LYS A 5 35.18 50.00 -30.33
C LYS A 5 34.23 49.47 -29.25
N LYS A 6 33.16 50.21 -28.97
CA LYS A 6 31.95 49.69 -28.33
C LYS A 6 31.44 48.49 -29.15
N LYS A 7 31.50 47.30 -28.57
CA LYS A 7 30.76 46.13 -29.06
C LYS A 7 29.27 46.40 -28.82
N GLU A 8 28.54 46.75 -29.88
CA GLU A 8 27.09 46.66 -29.90
C GLU A 8 26.73 45.18 -29.74
N ILE A 9 26.15 44.85 -28.58
CA ILE A 9 25.51 43.56 -28.35
C ILE A 9 24.18 43.66 -29.10
N ASP A 10 24.06 42.90 -30.19
CA ASP A 10 22.84 42.76 -30.97
C ASP A 10 21.79 42.10 -30.06
N VAL A 11 20.92 42.91 -29.45
CA VAL A 11 19.97 42.41 -28.44
C VAL A 11 18.80 41.76 -29.16
N THR A 12 18.87 40.44 -29.31
CA THR A 12 17.77 39.62 -29.82
C THR A 12 16.55 39.81 -28.91
N VAL A 13 15.48 40.39 -29.45
CA VAL A 13 14.23 40.55 -28.73
C VAL A 13 13.56 39.17 -28.65
N ILE A 14 13.70 38.49 -27.51
CA ILE A 14 13.03 37.22 -27.26
C ILE A 14 11.54 37.49 -27.07
N GLU A 15 10.69 36.85 -27.88
CA GLU A 15 9.24 36.87 -27.65
C GLU A 15 8.90 35.95 -26.49
N VAL A 16 8.38 36.54 -25.40
CA VAL A 16 7.93 35.77 -24.23
C VAL A 16 6.58 35.12 -24.54
N THR A 17 6.62 33.93 -25.14
CA THR A 17 5.45 33.08 -25.38
C THR A 17 5.10 32.23 -24.14
N GLU A 18 3.90 31.66 -24.13
CA GLU A 18 3.45 30.81 -23.02
C GLU A 18 4.27 29.52 -22.89
N GLU A 19 4.67 28.95 -24.02
CA GLU A 19 5.49 27.73 -24.09
C GLU A 19 6.90 28.01 -23.58
N TYR A 20 7.51 29.10 -24.03
CA TYR A 20 8.85 29.52 -23.59
C TYR A 20 8.90 29.73 -22.07
N LEU A 21 7.87 30.37 -21.50
CA LEU A 21 7.82 30.59 -20.05
C LEU A 21 7.58 29.29 -19.26
N LYS A 22 6.84 28.32 -19.82
CA LYS A 22 6.63 27.01 -19.20
C LYS A 22 7.91 26.19 -19.13
N GLU A 23 8.75 26.23 -20.16
CA GLU A 23 10.02 25.49 -20.21
C GLU A 23 11.05 25.99 -19.19
N LYS A 24 10.97 27.28 -18.85
CA LYS A 24 11.86 27.93 -17.88
C LYS A 24 11.29 27.97 -16.46
N LEU A 25 10.13 27.37 -16.22
CA LEU A 25 9.45 27.39 -14.93
C LEU A 25 9.83 26.17 -14.09
N TYR A 26 10.54 26.39 -12.99
CA TYR A 26 11.02 25.33 -12.10
C TYR A 26 10.21 25.29 -10.82
N LYS A 27 10.11 24.11 -10.19
CA LYS A 27 9.46 23.94 -8.87
C LYS A 27 10.53 23.64 -7.82
N ILE A 28 10.83 24.62 -6.97
CA ILE A 28 11.88 24.55 -5.93
C ILE A 28 11.28 25.02 -4.61
N ARG A 29 11.50 24.28 -3.51
CA ARG A 29 10.89 24.55 -2.19
C ARG A 29 9.36 24.71 -2.24
N GLY A 30 8.69 23.99 -3.14
CA GLY A 30 7.24 24.10 -3.37
C GLY A 30 6.78 25.37 -4.09
N LYS A 31 7.69 26.31 -4.40
CA LYS A 31 7.43 27.55 -5.14
C LYS A 31 7.77 27.37 -6.61
N ARG A 32 7.01 28.04 -7.49
CA ARG A 32 7.34 28.15 -8.91
C ARG A 32 8.31 29.32 -9.09
N VAL A 33 9.47 29.05 -9.69
CA VAL A 33 10.57 30.01 -9.77
C VAL A 33 11.21 30.04 -11.15
N LEU A 34 11.83 31.17 -11.48
CA LEU A 34 12.66 31.40 -12.67
C LEU A 34 14.11 31.63 -12.24
N LEU A 35 15.07 31.13 -13.03
CA LEU A 35 16.50 31.36 -12.80
C LEU A 35 16.90 32.78 -13.21
N ASP A 36 17.90 33.33 -12.52
CA ASP A 36 18.54 34.59 -12.86
C ASP A 36 19.08 34.63 -14.30
N ALA A 37 19.65 33.52 -14.79
CA ALA A 37 20.18 33.39 -16.14
C ALA A 37 19.07 33.50 -17.20
N ASP A 38 17.93 32.84 -16.99
CA ASP A 38 16.80 32.89 -17.92
C ASP A 38 16.15 34.29 -17.93
N LEU A 39 16.06 34.93 -16.76
CA LEU A 39 15.57 36.30 -16.65
C LEU A 39 16.52 37.30 -17.29
N ALA A 40 17.82 37.17 -17.07
CA ALA A 40 18.82 37.99 -17.73
C ALA A 40 18.67 37.92 -19.27
N GLU A 41 18.47 36.73 -19.80
CA GLU A 41 18.24 36.48 -21.23
C GLU A 41 16.97 37.19 -21.74
N ILE A 42 15.83 37.00 -21.07
CA ILE A 42 14.54 37.64 -21.43
C ILE A 42 14.67 39.16 -21.49
N TYR A 43 15.35 39.75 -20.51
CA TYR A 43 15.47 41.19 -20.39
C TYR A 43 16.63 41.79 -21.21
N GLY A 44 17.45 40.96 -21.87
CA GLY A 44 18.59 41.39 -22.69
C GLY A 44 19.79 41.89 -21.88
N TYR A 45 20.00 41.32 -20.68
CA TYR A 45 21.15 41.61 -19.82
C TYR A 45 22.11 40.43 -19.79
N ASP A 46 23.41 40.71 -19.55
CA ASP A 46 24.33 39.68 -19.09
C ASP A 46 23.96 39.24 -17.67
N THR A 47 24.07 37.95 -17.33
CA THR A 47 23.68 37.41 -16.02
C THR A 47 24.40 38.14 -14.88
N LYS A 48 25.67 38.50 -15.07
CA LYS A 48 26.42 39.30 -14.09
C LYS A 48 25.87 40.72 -13.93
N GLY A 49 25.48 41.35 -15.04
CA GLY A 49 24.89 42.68 -15.05
C GLY A 49 23.51 42.69 -14.38
N PHE A 50 22.70 41.67 -14.65
CA PHE A 50 21.40 41.46 -14.03
C PHE A 50 21.53 41.29 -12.50
N ASN A 51 22.39 40.37 -12.04
CA ASN A 51 22.61 40.14 -10.62
C ASN A 51 23.20 41.37 -9.90
N ARG A 52 23.99 42.19 -10.59
CA ARG A 52 24.46 43.47 -10.05
C ARG A 52 23.31 44.45 -9.81
N GLN A 53 22.34 44.55 -10.73
CA GLN A 53 21.18 45.43 -10.56
C GLN A 53 20.30 45.01 -9.40
N VAL A 54 20.10 43.69 -9.26
CA VAL A 54 19.42 43.08 -8.12
C VAL A 54 20.13 43.42 -6.81
N LYS A 55 21.44 43.19 -6.73
CA LYS A 55 22.23 43.42 -5.52
C LYS A 55 22.22 44.90 -5.10
N ASN A 56 22.23 45.82 -6.06
CA ASN A 56 22.12 47.26 -5.78
C ASN A 56 20.74 47.66 -5.23
N ASN A 57 19.71 46.83 -5.40
CA ASN A 57 18.34 47.08 -4.97
C ASN A 57 17.85 45.98 -4.01
N ILE A 58 18.77 45.35 -3.27
CA ILE A 58 18.46 44.17 -2.44
C ILE A 58 17.38 44.45 -1.39
N GLU A 59 17.27 45.70 -0.92
CA GLU A 59 16.23 46.18 0.01
C GLU A 59 14.79 46.01 -0.52
N LYS A 60 14.60 45.78 -1.83
CA LYS A 60 13.29 45.51 -2.44
C LYS A 60 12.97 44.02 -2.57
N PHE A 61 13.92 43.15 -2.24
CA PHE A 61 13.81 41.71 -2.42
C PHE A 61 13.82 41.03 -1.07
N ASP A 62 12.62 40.73 -0.58
CA ASP A 62 12.43 39.91 0.61
C ASP A 62 12.80 38.44 0.32
N GLU A 63 13.04 37.65 1.37
CA GLU A 63 13.46 36.24 1.26
C GLU A 63 12.45 35.35 0.51
N ASP A 64 11.17 35.74 0.47
CA ASP A 64 10.14 35.05 -0.26
C ASP A 64 10.05 35.46 -1.74
N PHE A 65 10.70 36.56 -2.13
CA PHE A 65 10.72 37.07 -3.50
C PHE A 65 11.88 36.47 -4.29
N MET A 66 13.01 36.26 -3.63
CA MET A 66 14.22 35.71 -4.24
C MET A 66 15.06 35.01 -3.19
N PHE A 67 15.70 33.92 -3.60
CA PHE A 67 16.68 33.23 -2.78
C PHE A 67 17.77 32.60 -3.65
N GLU A 68 18.92 32.32 -3.05
CA GLU A 68 20.00 31.54 -3.67
C GLU A 68 19.73 30.04 -3.48
N LEU A 69 20.02 29.25 -4.52
CA LEU A 69 19.95 27.79 -4.40
C LEU A 69 21.08 27.25 -3.52
N THR A 70 20.79 26.20 -2.78
CA THR A 70 21.82 25.38 -2.12
C THR A 70 22.52 24.46 -3.12
N ASP A 71 23.70 23.95 -2.79
CA ASP A 71 24.44 23.02 -3.65
C ASP A 71 23.62 21.76 -3.95
N GLU A 72 22.92 21.23 -2.94
CA GLU A 72 22.01 20.09 -3.07
C GLU A 72 20.85 20.40 -4.03
N GLU A 73 20.18 21.54 -3.86
CA GLU A 73 19.07 21.94 -4.73
C GLU A 73 19.52 22.19 -6.16
N LEU A 74 20.74 22.69 -6.34
CA LEU A 74 21.32 22.92 -7.66
C LEU A 74 21.62 21.61 -8.37
N GLU A 75 22.18 20.63 -7.68
CA GLU A 75 22.47 19.31 -8.23
C GLU A 75 21.17 18.57 -8.58
N ASP A 76 20.18 18.64 -7.71
CA ASP A 76 18.83 18.14 -7.94
C ASP A 76 18.17 18.78 -9.18
N LEU A 77 18.31 20.11 -9.32
CA LEU A 77 17.77 20.84 -10.45
C LEU A 77 18.46 20.41 -11.76
N ARG A 78 19.78 20.22 -11.76
CA ARG A 78 20.55 19.74 -12.91
C ARG A 78 20.15 18.32 -13.30
N TYR A 79 19.98 17.43 -12.33
CA TYR A 79 19.60 16.05 -12.56
C TYR A 79 18.18 15.94 -13.15
N LYS A 80 17.24 16.70 -12.59
CA LYS A 80 15.82 16.67 -13.02
C LYS A 80 15.59 17.43 -14.32
N ASN A 81 16.35 18.51 -14.57
CA ASN A 81 16.16 19.39 -15.71
C ASN A 81 17.47 19.58 -16.49
N CYS A 82 17.76 18.67 -17.42
CA CYS A 82 18.96 18.71 -18.27
C CYS A 82 19.06 19.96 -19.16
N THR A 83 17.96 20.70 -19.35
CA THR A 83 17.87 21.93 -20.17
C THR A 83 17.95 23.22 -19.35
N ALA A 84 18.11 23.12 -18.02
CA ALA A 84 18.20 24.31 -17.17
C ALA A 84 19.44 25.14 -17.54
N ASN A 85 19.27 26.47 -17.63
CA ASN A 85 20.34 27.39 -18.01
C ASN A 85 21.29 27.64 -16.83
N ILE A 86 22.05 26.60 -16.48
CA ILE A 86 22.94 26.61 -15.32
C ILE A 86 24.38 26.42 -15.80
N SER A 87 25.19 27.48 -15.69
CA SER A 87 26.60 27.41 -16.05
C SER A 87 27.35 26.43 -15.15
N SER A 88 27.85 25.32 -15.70
CA SER A 88 28.72 24.37 -14.99
C SER A 88 30.08 24.94 -14.60
N LYS A 89 30.42 26.16 -15.08
CA LYS A 89 31.66 26.88 -14.77
C LYS A 89 31.44 28.04 -13.78
N SER A 90 30.20 28.25 -13.33
CA SER A 90 29.92 29.26 -12.30
C SER A 90 30.49 28.80 -10.96
N ARG A 91 31.11 29.72 -10.22
CA ARG A 91 31.60 29.50 -8.86
C ARG A 91 30.56 29.87 -7.79
N TYR A 92 29.39 30.34 -8.23
CA TYR A 92 28.30 30.81 -7.37
C TYR A 92 27.01 30.11 -7.77
N ASN A 93 26.16 29.86 -6.78
CA ASN A 93 24.85 29.29 -7.01
C ASN A 93 23.92 30.35 -7.63
N PRO A 94 23.04 29.93 -8.56
CA PRO A 94 22.14 30.87 -9.20
C PRO A 94 21.09 31.37 -8.21
N HIS A 95 20.69 32.63 -8.39
CA HIS A 95 19.51 33.15 -7.73
C HIS A 95 18.25 32.72 -8.47
N VAL A 96 17.19 32.43 -7.71
CA VAL A 96 15.88 32.10 -8.23
C VAL A 96 14.85 33.13 -7.77
N PHE A 97 13.90 33.42 -8.65
CA PHE A 97 12.91 34.47 -8.46
C PHE A 97 11.50 33.89 -8.50
N THR A 98 10.69 34.25 -7.52
CA THR A 98 9.26 33.94 -7.50
C THR A 98 8.48 34.96 -8.33
N GLU A 99 7.17 34.74 -8.50
CA GLU A 99 6.28 35.70 -9.15
C GLU A 99 6.38 37.11 -8.54
N GLN A 100 6.47 37.20 -7.20
CA GLN A 100 6.61 38.47 -6.49
C GLN A 100 7.98 39.11 -6.75
N GLY A 101 9.05 38.32 -6.74
CA GLY A 101 10.39 38.79 -7.14
C GLY A 101 10.43 39.31 -8.57
N LEU A 102 9.65 38.71 -9.46
CA LEU A 102 9.52 39.16 -10.84
C LEU A 102 8.82 40.52 -10.94
N TYR A 103 7.78 40.77 -10.12
CA TYR A 103 7.18 42.10 -10.02
C TYR A 103 8.18 43.13 -9.49
N MET A 104 8.98 42.79 -8.50
CA MET A 104 10.02 43.68 -7.99
C MET A 104 11.11 43.96 -9.03
N LEU A 105 11.52 42.95 -9.80
CA LEU A 105 12.47 43.10 -10.92
C LEU A 105 12.01 44.12 -11.96
N MET A 106 10.72 44.15 -12.30
CA MET A 106 10.17 45.13 -13.25
C MET A 106 10.31 46.58 -12.74
N THR A 107 10.41 46.79 -11.43
CA THR A 107 10.66 48.12 -10.84
C THR A 107 12.13 48.51 -10.88
N VAL A 108 13.03 47.52 -10.86
CA VAL A 108 14.49 47.69 -10.80
C VAL A 108 15.07 47.86 -12.19
N LEU A 109 14.67 47.01 -13.14
CA LEU A 109 15.17 47.03 -14.51
C LEU A 109 14.60 48.24 -15.27
N LYS A 110 15.49 49.09 -15.77
CA LYS A 110 15.14 50.30 -16.53
C LYS A 110 15.65 50.20 -17.95
N GLY A 111 14.82 50.59 -18.91
CA GLY A 111 15.21 50.66 -20.33
C GLY A 111 14.02 50.36 -21.26
N PRO A 112 14.06 50.84 -22.51
CA PRO A 112 12.98 50.60 -23.48
C PRO A 112 12.66 49.11 -23.66
N LEU A 113 13.69 48.26 -23.72
CA LEU A 113 13.54 46.82 -23.82
C LEU A 113 12.95 46.21 -22.55
N ALA A 114 13.46 46.56 -21.37
CA ALA A 114 12.97 46.04 -20.10
C ALA A 114 11.48 46.38 -19.87
N VAL A 115 11.06 47.59 -20.24
CA VAL A 115 9.64 48.00 -20.18
C VAL A 115 8.79 47.19 -21.16
N LYS A 116 9.28 46.96 -22.39
CA LYS A 116 8.59 46.12 -23.38
C LYS A 116 8.41 44.69 -22.87
N GLN A 117 9.47 44.09 -22.33
CA GLN A 117 9.45 42.72 -21.83
C GLN A 117 8.59 42.58 -20.58
N SER A 118 8.64 43.54 -19.64
CA SER A 118 7.75 43.58 -18.48
C SER A 118 6.28 43.56 -18.90
N LYS A 119 5.91 44.37 -19.91
CA LYS A 119 4.54 44.40 -20.45
C LYS A 119 4.15 43.08 -21.12
N ALA A 120 5.05 42.48 -21.88
CA ALA A 120 4.80 41.17 -22.52
C ALA A 120 4.56 40.09 -21.46
N LEU A 121 5.44 40.02 -20.47
CA LEU A 121 5.39 39.07 -19.36
C LEU A 121 4.08 39.20 -18.55
N ILE A 122 3.68 40.42 -18.19
CA ILE A 122 2.41 40.67 -17.48
C ILE A 122 1.21 40.21 -18.32
N ARG A 123 1.20 40.48 -19.62
CA ARG A 123 0.11 40.05 -20.52
C ARG A 123 0.03 38.53 -20.62
N THR A 124 1.18 37.86 -20.74
CA THR A 124 1.26 36.40 -20.79
C THR A 124 0.79 35.78 -19.49
N PHE A 125 1.24 36.27 -18.32
CA PHE A 125 0.75 35.80 -17.03
C PHE A 125 -0.75 36.03 -16.83
N LYS A 126 -1.27 37.19 -17.28
CA LYS A 126 -2.71 37.45 -17.24
C LYS A 126 -3.48 36.43 -18.08
N LYS A 127 -3.08 36.20 -19.32
CA LYS A 127 -3.71 35.19 -20.20
C LYS A 127 -3.70 33.79 -19.57
N MET A 128 -2.58 33.38 -18.98
CA MET A 128 -2.51 32.09 -18.29
C MET A 128 -3.47 32.02 -17.09
N LYS A 129 -3.55 33.09 -16.28
CA LYS A 129 -4.49 33.16 -15.15
C LYS A 129 -5.94 33.13 -15.61
N ASP A 130 -6.28 33.93 -16.63
CA ASP A 130 -7.61 34.00 -17.21
C ASP A 130 -8.01 32.63 -17.79
N TYR A 131 -7.12 31.96 -18.52
CA TYR A 131 -7.33 30.60 -19.03
C TYR A 131 -7.59 29.58 -17.91
N ILE A 132 -6.83 29.63 -16.81
CA ILE A 132 -7.04 28.75 -15.65
C ILE A 132 -8.39 29.02 -15.00
N LEU A 133 -8.79 30.30 -14.87
CA LEU A 133 -10.07 30.68 -14.28
C LEU A 133 -11.26 30.27 -15.16
N GLU A 134 -11.16 30.48 -16.47
CA GLU A 134 -12.17 30.09 -17.45
C GLU A 134 -12.34 28.56 -17.54
N ASN A 135 -11.27 27.80 -17.31
CA ASN A 135 -11.27 26.33 -17.38
C ASN A 135 -11.23 25.67 -15.98
N ARG A 136 -11.52 26.42 -14.91
CA ARG A 136 -11.42 25.92 -13.52
C ARG A 136 -12.26 24.68 -13.28
N ASP A 137 -13.46 24.64 -13.87
CA ASP A 137 -14.39 23.52 -13.76
C ASP A 137 -13.84 22.26 -14.47
N LEU A 138 -13.11 22.43 -15.57
CA LEU A 138 -12.47 21.33 -16.31
C LEU A 138 -11.24 20.79 -15.56
N ILE A 139 -10.49 21.65 -14.86
CA ILE A 139 -9.33 21.24 -14.06
C ILE A 139 -9.78 20.32 -12.91
N GLY A 140 -10.85 20.70 -12.20
CA GLY A 140 -11.43 19.87 -11.15
C GLY A 140 -11.99 18.55 -11.69
N GLN A 141 -12.62 18.59 -12.87
CA GLN A 141 -13.11 17.37 -13.53
C GLN A 141 -11.98 16.41 -13.94
N ARG A 142 -10.79 16.92 -14.31
CA ARG A 142 -9.65 16.07 -14.67
C ARG A 142 -9.11 15.28 -13.47
N GLU A 143 -8.99 15.92 -12.31
CA GLU A 143 -8.56 15.25 -11.08
C GLU A 143 -9.60 14.20 -10.63
N ILE A 144 -10.88 14.53 -10.71
CA ILE A 144 -11.98 13.58 -10.45
C ILE A 144 -11.94 12.42 -11.44
N LEU A 145 -11.68 12.68 -12.72
CA LEU A 145 -11.58 11.64 -13.74
C LEU A 145 -10.39 10.71 -13.48
N GLN A 146 -9.23 11.24 -13.12
CA GLN A 146 -8.06 10.45 -12.74
C GLN A 146 -8.34 9.56 -11.52
N LEU A 147 -8.94 10.13 -10.47
CA LEU A 147 -9.35 9.38 -9.29
C LEU A 147 -10.37 8.27 -9.64
N SER A 148 -11.31 8.56 -10.55
CA SER A 148 -12.29 7.57 -11.00
C SER A 148 -11.65 6.43 -11.79
N MET A 149 -10.63 6.72 -12.60
CA MET A 149 -9.85 5.71 -13.34
C MET A 149 -9.03 4.83 -12.40
N GLU A 150 -8.33 5.43 -11.42
CA GLU A 150 -7.61 4.68 -10.39
C GLU A 150 -8.56 3.79 -9.58
N THR A 151 -9.72 4.32 -9.19
CA THR A 151 -10.74 3.55 -8.47
C THR A 151 -11.27 2.38 -9.31
N ALA A 152 -11.46 2.57 -10.61
CA ALA A 152 -11.87 1.50 -11.52
C ALA A 152 -10.80 0.42 -11.67
N ASN A 153 -9.52 0.79 -11.76
CA ASN A 153 -8.40 -0.14 -11.81
C ASN A 153 -8.28 -0.95 -10.51
N ASN A 154 -8.34 -0.28 -9.36
CA ASN A 154 -8.33 -0.93 -8.05
C ASN A 154 -9.47 -1.94 -7.92
N ARG A 155 -10.67 -1.62 -8.43
CA ARG A 155 -11.79 -2.56 -8.46
C ARG A 155 -11.50 -3.81 -9.29
N ILE A 156 -10.84 -3.67 -10.43
CA ILE A 156 -10.43 -4.80 -11.29
C ILE A 156 -9.41 -5.67 -10.55
N GLU A 157 -8.41 -5.06 -9.91
CA GLU A 157 -7.40 -5.77 -9.12
C GLU A 157 -8.02 -6.54 -7.95
N ILE A 158 -8.93 -5.91 -7.19
CA ILE A 158 -9.66 -6.57 -6.09
C ILE A 158 -10.46 -7.77 -6.60
N ASN A 159 -11.14 -7.65 -7.74
CA ASN A 159 -11.88 -8.77 -8.31
C ASN A 159 -10.97 -9.94 -8.69
N LYS A 160 -9.77 -9.65 -9.20
CA LYS A 160 -8.77 -10.67 -9.53
C LYS A 160 -8.22 -11.35 -8.27
N ILE A 161 -7.91 -10.57 -7.23
CA ILE A 161 -7.50 -11.11 -5.92
C ILE A 161 -8.58 -12.03 -5.37
N ASN A 162 -9.86 -11.62 -5.44
CA ASN A 162 -10.97 -12.44 -4.98
C ASN A 162 -11.09 -13.76 -5.75
N SER A 163 -10.92 -13.76 -7.07
CA SER A 163 -10.93 -15.01 -7.85
C SER A 163 -9.76 -15.93 -7.48
N ASP A 164 -8.57 -15.36 -7.28
CA ASP A 164 -7.38 -16.11 -6.90
C ASP A 164 -7.54 -16.70 -5.48
N MET A 165 -8.12 -15.93 -4.56
CA MET A 165 -8.44 -16.38 -3.19
C MET A 165 -9.42 -17.55 -3.20
N ILE A 166 -10.50 -17.47 -3.98
CA ILE A 166 -11.47 -18.58 -4.12
C ILE A 166 -10.78 -19.84 -4.66
N SER A 167 -9.87 -19.68 -5.63
CA SER A 167 -9.10 -20.81 -6.16
C SER A 167 -8.17 -21.43 -5.11
N LEU A 168 -7.51 -20.60 -4.31
CA LEU A 168 -6.65 -21.05 -3.20
C LEU A 168 -7.46 -21.75 -2.11
N GLU A 169 -8.62 -21.21 -1.72
CA GLU A 169 -9.51 -21.84 -0.74
C GLU A 169 -9.95 -23.23 -1.20
N LYS A 170 -10.27 -23.39 -2.48
CA LYS A 170 -10.59 -24.70 -3.06
C LYS A 170 -9.41 -25.66 -2.96
N GLN A 171 -8.20 -25.23 -3.33
CA GLN A 171 -7.01 -26.08 -3.23
C GLN A 171 -6.71 -26.50 -1.79
N ILE A 172 -6.87 -25.59 -0.82
CA ILE A 172 -6.70 -25.91 0.60
C ILE A 172 -7.75 -26.93 1.06
N SER A 173 -9.01 -26.78 0.62
CA SER A 173 -10.08 -27.74 0.92
C SER A 173 -9.76 -29.13 0.35
N ASP A 174 -9.33 -29.21 -0.91
CA ASP A 174 -8.98 -30.47 -1.57
C ASP A 174 -7.80 -31.17 -0.84
N VAL A 175 -6.79 -30.39 -0.42
CA VAL A 175 -5.65 -30.92 0.36
C VAL A 175 -6.07 -31.36 1.76
N ALA A 176 -6.93 -30.58 2.44
CA ALA A 176 -7.44 -30.93 3.77
C ALA A 176 -8.30 -32.20 3.74
N GLU A 177 -9.12 -32.39 2.71
CA GLU A 177 -9.89 -33.61 2.50
C GLU A 177 -8.97 -34.80 2.21
N GLY A 178 -7.95 -34.63 1.37
CA GLY A 178 -6.93 -35.66 1.12
C GLY A 178 -6.12 -36.05 2.36
N LEU A 179 -5.86 -35.11 3.27
CA LEU A 179 -5.16 -35.37 4.53
C LEU A 179 -6.04 -36.05 5.59
N LYS A 180 -7.37 -35.92 5.50
CA LYS A 180 -8.31 -36.53 6.44
C LYS A 180 -8.27 -38.06 6.44
N ASP A 181 -7.95 -38.67 5.30
CA ASP A 181 -7.86 -40.12 5.13
C ASP A 181 -6.42 -40.67 5.25
N VAL A 182 -5.43 -39.80 5.51
CA VAL A 182 -4.02 -40.20 5.67
C VAL A 182 -3.73 -40.42 7.15
N VAL A 183 -3.42 -41.68 7.51
CA VAL A 183 -2.98 -42.04 8.87
C VAL A 183 -1.76 -41.23 9.26
N THR A 184 -1.89 -40.41 10.30
CA THR A 184 -0.80 -39.54 10.74
C THR A 184 0.28 -40.33 11.48
N LYS A 185 1.52 -39.83 11.44
CA LYS A 185 2.66 -40.50 12.08
C LYS A 185 2.50 -40.65 13.60
N SER A 186 1.71 -39.78 14.23
CA SER A 186 1.33 -39.88 15.65
C SER A 186 0.30 -40.99 15.89
N GLU A 187 -0.75 -41.10 15.07
CA GLU A 187 -1.74 -42.20 15.18
C GLU A 187 -1.10 -43.56 14.92
N LEU A 188 -0.18 -43.63 13.96
CA LEU A 188 0.59 -44.84 13.64
C LEU A 188 1.60 -45.19 14.74
N ALA A 189 2.18 -44.18 15.42
CA ALA A 189 3.07 -44.39 16.56
C ALA A 189 2.31 -44.86 17.80
N ASP A 190 1.15 -44.29 18.10
CA ASP A 190 0.28 -44.73 19.20
C ASP A 190 -0.22 -46.17 18.95
N MET A 191 -0.55 -46.52 17.70
CA MET A 191 -0.82 -47.91 17.28
C MET A 191 0.39 -48.83 17.44
N MET A 192 1.57 -48.45 16.95
CA MET A 192 2.76 -49.31 17.06
C MET A 192 3.19 -49.52 18.50
N ASN A 193 3.00 -48.53 19.36
CA ASN A 193 3.28 -48.64 20.79
C ASN A 193 2.32 -49.59 21.51
N SER A 194 1.09 -49.77 21.02
CA SER A 194 0.14 -50.75 21.58
C SER A 194 0.45 -52.20 21.20
N PHE A 195 1.24 -52.45 20.14
CA PHE A 195 1.68 -53.82 19.78
C PHE A 195 2.87 -54.31 20.63
N VAL A 196 3.50 -53.42 21.41
CA VAL A 196 4.71 -53.71 22.19
C VAL A 196 4.40 -53.91 23.69
N SER A 197 3.18 -53.59 24.13
CA SER A 197 2.72 -53.79 25.51
C SER A 197 1.70 -54.92 25.61
N ASP A 198 1.97 -55.94 26.41
CA ASP A 198 1.05 -57.08 26.69
C ASP A 198 -0.23 -56.69 27.48
N ASP A 199 -0.56 -55.39 27.60
CA ASP A 199 -1.80 -54.88 28.21
C ASP A 199 -2.86 -54.62 27.11
N ASP A 200 -3.54 -55.69 26.71
CA ASP A 200 -4.50 -55.78 25.59
C ASP A 200 -5.90 -55.16 25.85
N ASP A 201 -6.03 -54.13 26.70
CA ASP A 201 -7.36 -53.80 27.27
C ASP A 201 -8.07 -52.54 26.70
N LYS A 202 -7.58 -51.90 25.62
CA LYS A 202 -8.10 -50.57 25.23
C LYS A 202 -8.71 -50.43 23.84
N TRP A 203 -8.51 -51.36 22.93
CA TRP A 203 -8.93 -51.19 21.52
C TRP A 203 -9.60 -52.44 20.97
N LEU A 204 -10.77 -52.25 20.35
CA LEU A 204 -11.56 -53.33 19.74
C LEU A 204 -11.87 -53.00 18.27
N MET A 205 -11.94 -54.04 17.44
CA MET A 205 -12.44 -53.95 16.07
C MET A 205 -13.95 -54.18 16.05
N PHE A 206 -14.72 -53.17 15.64
CA PHE A 206 -16.18 -53.25 15.53
C PHE A 206 -16.63 -52.65 14.19
N ASN A 207 -17.43 -53.39 13.42
CA ASN A 207 -17.88 -52.99 12.07
C ASN A 207 -16.74 -52.56 11.12
N ALA A 208 -15.63 -53.29 11.12
CA ALA A 208 -14.42 -52.99 10.33
C ALA A 208 -13.79 -51.61 10.63
N LYS A 209 -14.10 -51.03 11.79
CA LYS A 209 -13.50 -49.80 12.32
C LYS A 209 -12.83 -50.09 13.66
N PHE A 210 -11.60 -49.62 13.84
CA PHE A 210 -10.92 -49.67 15.13
C PHE A 210 -11.46 -48.55 16.03
N SER A 211 -11.91 -48.88 17.22
CA SER A 211 -12.50 -47.92 18.15
C SER A 211 -12.13 -48.28 19.60
N SER A 212 -12.16 -47.29 20.48
CA SER A 212 -11.89 -47.54 21.89
C SER A 212 -12.95 -48.49 22.45
N ALA A 213 -12.55 -49.39 23.37
CA ALA A 213 -13.46 -50.39 23.91
C ALA A 213 -14.73 -49.74 24.52
N ASP A 214 -14.56 -48.61 25.19
CA ASP A 214 -15.64 -47.82 25.81
C ASP A 214 -16.67 -47.32 24.77
N GLU A 215 -16.23 -46.73 23.66
CA GLU A 215 -17.12 -46.26 22.58
C GLU A 215 -17.88 -47.42 21.92
N VAL A 216 -17.21 -48.57 21.77
CA VAL A 216 -17.82 -49.78 21.21
C VAL A 216 -18.93 -50.30 22.13
N TYR A 217 -18.67 -50.43 23.44
CA TYR A 217 -19.68 -50.87 24.40
C TYR A 217 -20.89 -49.94 24.45
N GLU A 218 -20.68 -48.61 24.47
CA GLU A 218 -21.79 -47.66 24.41
C GLU A 218 -22.63 -47.82 23.14
N SER A 219 -21.99 -48.03 21.99
CA SER A 219 -22.68 -48.20 20.71
C SER A 219 -23.52 -49.49 20.66
N ILE A 220 -23.02 -50.57 21.27
CA ILE A 220 -23.71 -51.86 21.33
C ILE A 220 -24.91 -51.76 22.26
N TYR A 221 -24.75 -51.16 23.45
CA TYR A 221 -25.85 -51.05 24.42
C TYR A 221 -26.98 -50.13 23.95
N LYS A 222 -26.67 -49.07 23.18
CA LYS A 222 -27.68 -48.20 22.55
C LYS A 222 -28.58 -48.93 21.53
N GLN A 223 -28.10 -50.01 20.92
CA GLN A 223 -28.85 -50.75 19.90
C GLN A 223 -29.81 -51.79 20.48
N ALA A 224 -29.74 -52.07 21.79
CA ALA A 224 -30.59 -53.06 22.42
C ALA A 224 -32.07 -52.62 22.41
N LYS A 225 -32.96 -53.53 21.99
CA LYS A 225 -34.40 -53.24 21.87
C LYS A 225 -35.26 -53.88 22.96
N SER A 226 -34.73 -54.85 23.70
CA SER A 226 -35.53 -55.65 24.64
C SER A 226 -34.78 -56.02 25.91
N SER A 227 -33.59 -56.63 25.82
CA SER A 227 -32.80 -56.99 26.99
C SER A 227 -31.30 -56.93 26.72
N ILE A 228 -30.53 -56.71 27.78
CA ILE A 228 -29.06 -56.76 27.81
C ILE A 228 -28.67 -57.73 28.92
N TYR A 229 -27.87 -58.73 28.56
CA TYR A 229 -27.30 -59.68 29.51
C TYR A 229 -25.79 -59.43 29.61
N VAL A 230 -25.30 -59.09 30.78
CA VAL A 230 -23.87 -58.93 31.04
C VAL A 230 -23.42 -60.04 31.95
N VAL A 231 -22.51 -60.88 31.49
CA VAL A 231 -21.91 -61.97 32.28
C VAL A 231 -20.45 -61.63 32.47
N ASP A 232 -20.06 -61.31 33.71
CA ASP A 232 -18.71 -60.87 34.02
C ASP A 232 -18.31 -61.26 35.44
N ASN A 233 -17.08 -61.69 35.63
CA ASN A 233 -16.55 -62.09 36.94
C ASN A 233 -16.55 -60.92 37.94
N TYR A 234 -16.52 -59.66 37.46
CA TYR A 234 -16.62 -58.47 38.32
C TYR A 234 -17.28 -57.27 37.60
N ILE A 235 -18.38 -56.76 38.16
CA ILE A 235 -19.04 -55.54 37.63
C ILE A 235 -18.44 -54.29 38.29
N GLY A 236 -17.62 -53.57 37.52
CA GLY A 236 -17.03 -52.30 37.93
C GLY A 236 -17.88 -51.07 37.61
N LEU A 237 -17.50 -49.93 38.18
CA LEU A 237 -18.15 -48.63 37.94
C LEU A 237 -18.16 -48.22 36.45
N ARG A 238 -17.12 -48.62 35.69
CA ARG A 238 -17.05 -48.39 34.24
C ARG A 238 -18.16 -49.10 33.48
N THR A 239 -18.41 -50.38 33.77
CA THR A 239 -19.49 -51.16 33.17
C THR A 239 -20.87 -50.51 33.41
N LEU A 240 -21.08 -49.97 34.62
CA LEU A 240 -22.32 -49.25 34.96
C LEU A 240 -22.47 -47.93 34.21
N VAL A 241 -21.37 -47.20 34.01
CA VAL A 241 -21.37 -45.96 33.21
C VAL A 241 -21.76 -46.24 31.77
N HIS A 242 -21.29 -47.36 31.19
CA HIS A 242 -21.65 -47.76 29.82
C HIS A 242 -23.12 -48.17 29.70
N LEU A 243 -23.64 -48.92 30.67
CA LEU A 243 -25.03 -49.37 30.71
C LEU A 243 -26.04 -48.23 30.91
N LYS A 244 -25.61 -47.08 31.45
CA LYS A 244 -26.46 -45.87 31.53
C LYS A 244 -26.98 -45.45 30.14
N ASN A 245 -26.21 -45.73 29.09
CA ASN A 245 -26.55 -45.34 27.73
C ASN A 245 -27.57 -46.29 27.06
N SER A 246 -28.07 -47.30 27.76
CA SER A 246 -29.11 -48.20 27.25
C SER A 246 -30.46 -47.48 27.09
N PRO A 247 -31.26 -47.82 26.06
CA PRO A 247 -32.57 -47.21 25.85
C PRO A 247 -33.55 -47.49 26.99
N THR A 248 -34.42 -46.53 27.28
CA THR A 248 -35.46 -46.64 28.31
C THR A 248 -36.41 -47.81 28.00
N GLY A 249 -36.64 -48.69 28.99
CA GLY A 249 -37.51 -49.86 28.84
C GLY A 249 -36.80 -51.16 28.43
N VAL A 250 -35.48 -51.13 28.23
CA VAL A 250 -34.66 -52.33 28.02
C VAL A 250 -34.31 -52.96 29.37
N ASN A 251 -34.53 -54.27 29.51
CA ASN A 251 -34.24 -54.99 30.76
C ASN A 251 -32.74 -55.36 30.84
N ILE A 252 -32.06 -54.94 31.90
CA ILE A 252 -30.62 -55.17 32.08
C ILE A 252 -30.42 -56.21 33.17
N ILE A 253 -29.84 -57.35 32.81
CA ILE A 253 -29.61 -58.49 33.70
C ILE A 253 -28.11 -58.73 33.81
N LEU A 254 -27.59 -58.65 35.03
CA LEU A 254 -26.18 -58.78 35.34
C LEU A 254 -25.91 -60.10 36.06
N PHE A 255 -24.98 -60.89 35.54
CA PHE A 255 -24.48 -62.10 36.17
C PHE A 255 -23.03 -61.88 36.57
N SER A 256 -22.74 -61.97 37.87
CA SER A 256 -21.38 -61.84 38.37
C SER A 256 -21.10 -62.83 39.49
N ASP A 257 -19.86 -63.33 39.53
CA ASP A 257 -19.40 -64.32 40.51
C ASP A 257 -19.37 -63.78 41.94
N LYS A 258 -19.33 -62.44 42.10
CA LYS A 258 -19.63 -61.80 43.36
C LYS A 258 -20.92 -61.00 43.23
N VAL A 259 -21.92 -61.47 43.99
CA VAL A 259 -23.16 -60.81 44.38
C VAL A 259 -24.40 -61.19 43.54
N GLN A 260 -25.18 -62.12 44.09
CA GLN A 260 -26.62 -62.24 43.83
C GLN A 260 -27.33 -60.97 44.31
N PHE A 261 -27.79 -60.12 43.39
CA PHE A 261 -28.89 -59.20 43.66
C PHE A 261 -29.93 -59.33 42.55
N THR A 262 -31.02 -60.03 42.84
CA THR A 262 -32.30 -59.79 42.18
C THR A 262 -32.88 -58.49 42.73
N ARG A 263 -33.20 -57.53 41.87
CA ARG A 263 -34.07 -56.42 42.22
C ARG A 263 -35.04 -56.16 41.08
N ASP A 264 -36.29 -56.52 41.31
CA ASP A 264 -37.41 -56.13 40.48
C ASP A 264 -37.60 -54.61 40.57
N TYR A 265 -37.56 -53.93 39.43
CA TYR A 265 -38.05 -52.56 39.33
C TYR A 265 -39.50 -52.60 38.85
N THR A 266 -40.44 -52.50 39.80
CA THR A 266 -41.78 -51.99 39.56
C THR A 266 -41.85 -50.56 40.10
N GLY A 267 -42.21 -49.61 39.24
CA GLY A 267 -42.35 -48.19 39.56
C GLY A 267 -41.94 -47.29 38.41
#